data_AF-J9BBT8-F1
#
_entry.id   AF-J9BBT8-F1
#
_cell.length_a   1.000
_cell.length_b   1.000
_cell.length_c   1.000
_cell.angle_alpha   90.00
_cell.angle_beta   90.00
_cell.angle_gamma   90.00
#
_symmetry.space_group_name_H-M   'P 1'
#
loop_
_entity.id
_entity.type
_entity.pdbx_description
1 polymer ?
#
loop_
_entity_poly.entity_id
_entity_poly.type
_entity_poly.pdbx_seq_one_letter_code
_entity_poly.pdbx_strand_id
1 'polypeptide(L)'
;MAVYGIVNGKIYQAAVSEETSKHQVSWQLEHEESAAQTFDVVIYDEDGLTSYRKAERNHDDTSKVKSLFTVQLKHPGVSKSSPVASETVVTAFALIALYIGYHFKSQLMA
;
A
#
# COMPACT_ATOMS: atom_id res chain seq x y z
N MET A 1 29.99 -2.07 -1.28
CA MET A 1 29.44 -0.70 -1.18
C MET A 1 27.99 -0.85 -0.75
N ALA A 2 27.61 -0.34 0.42
CA ALA A 2 26.24 -0.46 0.91
C ALA A 2 25.36 0.59 0.24
N VAL A 3 24.21 0.17 -0.25
CA VAL A 3 23.24 1.06 -0.91
C VAL A 3 22.02 1.18 0.00
N TYR A 4 21.45 2.37 0.06
CA TYR A 4 20.28 2.66 0.89
C TYR A 4 19.16 3.25 0.03
N GLY A 5 17.95 2.76 0.23
CA GLY A 5 16.75 3.31 -0.39
C GLY A 5 15.90 4.04 0.63
N ILE A 6 15.45 5.24 0.31
CA ILE A 6 14.49 6.00 1.10
C ILE A 6 13.14 5.91 0.42
N VAL A 7 12.15 5.38 1.15
CA VAL A 7 10.76 5.24 0.67
C VAL A 7 9.86 5.86 1.72
N ASN A 8 9.07 6.86 1.33
CA ASN A 8 8.15 7.58 2.23
C ASN A 8 8.85 8.09 3.52
N GLY A 9 10.06 8.64 3.38
CA GLY A 9 10.88 9.12 4.50
C GLY A 9 11.51 8.04 5.39
N LYS A 10 11.24 6.76 5.15
CA LYS A 10 11.86 5.64 5.88
C LYS A 10 13.09 5.15 5.14
N ILE A 11 14.17 4.90 5.88
CA ILE A 11 15.45 4.41 5.34
C ILE A 11 15.46 2.87 5.35
N TYR A 12 15.73 2.27 4.20
CA TYR A 12 15.87 0.83 4.02
C TYR A 12 17.26 0.51 3.46
N GLN A 13 17.92 -0.50 4.03
CA GLN A 13 19.20 -0.99 3.51
C GLN A 13 18.96 -1.97 2.37
N ALA A 14 19.69 -1.82 1.26
CA ALA A 14 19.63 -2.77 0.16
C ALA A 14 20.34 -4.06 0.53
N ALA A 15 19.65 -5.19 0.38
CA ALA A 15 20.26 -6.51 0.44
C ALA A 15 21.05 -6.78 -0.85
N VAL A 16 22.13 -7.54 -0.77
CA VAL A 16 22.93 -7.97 -1.92
C VAL A 16 22.65 -9.45 -2.17
N SER A 17 22.19 -9.79 -3.38
CA SER A 17 22.07 -11.19 -3.79
C SER A 17 23.46 -11.76 -4.08
N GLU A 18 23.84 -12.83 -3.39
CA GLU A 18 25.15 -13.49 -3.60
C GLU A 18 25.29 -14.08 -5.01
N GLU A 19 24.20 -14.54 -5.61
CA GLU A 19 24.22 -15.21 -6.91
C GLU A 19 24.31 -14.24 -8.09
N THR A 20 23.63 -13.09 -8.01
CA THR A 20 23.54 -12.14 -9.14
C THR A 20 24.23 -10.81 -8.88
N SER A 21 24.81 -10.59 -7.69
CA SER A 21 25.40 -9.30 -7.27
C SER A 21 24.44 -8.11 -7.41
N LYS A 22 23.12 -8.37 -7.40
CA LYS A 22 22.08 -7.35 -7.52
C LYS A 22 21.71 -6.81 -6.15
N HIS A 23 21.43 -5.51 -6.09
CA HIS A 23 20.90 -4.84 -4.92
C HIS A 23 19.37 -4.91 -4.92
N GLN A 24 18.78 -5.32 -3.80
CA GLN A 24 17.34 -5.37 -3.61
C GLN A 24 16.94 -4.57 -2.38
N VAL A 25 16.00 -3.63 -2.56
CA VAL A 25 15.35 -2.91 -1.47
C VAL A 25 13.92 -3.44 -1.35
N SER A 26 13.54 -3.90 -0.17
CA SER A 26 12.18 -4.35 0.14
C SER A 26 11.63 -3.59 1.34
N TRP A 27 10.33 -3.31 1.29
CA TRP A 27 9.59 -2.68 2.37
C TRP A 27 8.19 -3.28 2.43
N GLN A 28 7.52 -3.03 3.55
CA GLN A 28 6.15 -3.47 3.79
C GLN A 28 5.31 -2.25 4.18
N LEU A 29 4.05 -2.27 3.79
CA LEU A 29 3.05 -1.27 4.17
C LEU A 29 1.95 -1.96 4.97
N GLU A 30 1.38 -1.24 5.91
CA GLU A 30 0.17 -1.69 6.60
C GLU A 30 -1.01 -1.70 5.61
N HIS A 31 -2.02 -2.54 5.86
CA HIS A 31 -3.16 -2.67 4.95
C HIS A 31 -3.89 -1.34 4.74
N GLU A 32 -3.98 -0.51 5.78
CA GLU A 32 -4.58 0.83 5.72
C GLU A 32 -3.79 1.79 4.83
N GLU A 33 -2.45 1.69 4.85
CA GLU A 33 -1.54 2.52 4.05
C GLU A 33 -1.31 1.95 2.63
N SER A 34 -1.81 0.75 2.33
CA SER A 34 -1.57 0.03 1.06
C SER A 34 -2.51 0.45 -0.08
N ALA A 35 -3.00 1.69 -0.04
CA ALA A 35 -3.84 2.26 -1.09
C ALA A 35 -3.08 2.40 -2.43
N ALA A 36 -3.81 2.77 -3.49
CA ALA A 36 -3.20 3.10 -4.77
C ALA A 36 -2.38 4.38 -4.62
N GLN A 37 -1.05 4.27 -4.74
CA GLN A 37 -0.13 5.39 -4.57
C GLN A 37 1.13 5.20 -5.40
N THR A 38 1.82 6.31 -5.67
CA THR A 38 3.13 6.29 -6.31
C THR A 38 4.19 6.46 -5.24
N PHE A 39 5.15 5.53 -5.18
CA PHE A 39 6.29 5.60 -4.28
C PHE A 39 7.49 6.17 -5.02
N ASP A 40 8.02 7.27 -4.49
CA ASP A 40 9.33 7.78 -4.90
C ASP A 40 10.40 7.06 -4.08
N VAL A 41 11.08 6.12 -4.72
CA VAL A 41 12.19 5.36 -4.14
C VAL A 41 13.48 6.10 -4.48
N VAL A 42 14.02 6.83 -3.50
CA VAL A 42 15.25 7.60 -3.67
C VAL A 42 16.43 6.77 -3.20
N ILE A 43 17.41 6.54 -4.07
CA ILE A 43 18.58 5.73 -3.75
C ILE A 43 19.77 6.61 -3.38
N TYR A 44 20.43 6.28 -2.28
CA TYR A 44 21.62 6.93 -1.75
C TYR A 44 22.76 5.93 -1.54
N ASP A 45 23.98 6.44 -1.66
CA ASP A 45 25.19 5.79 -1.16
C ASP A 45 25.39 6.08 0.34
N GLU A 46 26.41 5.49 0.98
CA GLU A 46 26.73 5.74 2.39
C GLU A 46 26.91 7.25 2.68
N ASP A 47 27.65 7.96 1.83
CA ASP A 47 27.89 9.41 1.93
C ASP A 47 26.60 10.22 1.74
N GLY A 48 25.74 9.79 0.81
CA GLY A 48 24.44 10.40 0.57
C GLY A 48 23.51 10.25 1.76
N LEU A 49 23.53 9.07 2.41
CA LEU A 49 22.71 8.81 3.59
C LEU A 49 23.14 9.62 4.81
N THR A 50 24.45 9.77 5.05
CA THR A 50 24.93 10.61 6.16
C THR A 50 24.52 12.07 5.97
N SER A 51 24.51 12.54 4.72
CA SER A 51 24.05 13.87 4.34
C SER A 51 22.54 14.01 4.53
N TYR A 52 21.75 13.00 4.15
CA TYR A 52 20.31 12.94 4.38
C TYR A 52 19.96 13.02 5.87
N ARG A 53 20.60 12.20 6.71
CA ARG A 53 20.41 12.21 8.17
C ARG A 53 20.87 13.51 8.84
N LYS A 54 21.80 14.24 8.23
CA LYS A 54 22.20 15.58 8.69
C LYS A 54 21.12 16.60 8.35
N ALA A 55 20.61 16.60 7.12
CA ALA A 55 19.53 17.47 6.69
C ALA A 55 18.24 17.24 7.51
N GLU A 56 17.88 15.97 7.75
CA GLU A 56 16.71 15.59 8.55
C GLU A 56 16.82 16.12 9.99
N ARG A 57 17.98 15.97 10.63
CA ARG A 57 18.23 16.50 11.99
C ARG A 57 18.21 18.02 12.08
N ASN A 58 18.58 18.70 11.00
CA ASN A 58 18.63 20.16 10.94
C ASN A 58 17.29 20.77 10.49
N HIS A 59 16.24 19.96 10.27
CA HIS A 59 14.98 20.38 9.65
C HIS A 59 15.16 21.11 8.31
N ASP A 60 16.22 20.75 7.58
CA ASP A 60 16.56 21.32 6.28
C ASP A 60 15.86 20.53 5.16
N ASP A 61 15.77 21.11 3.96
CA ASP A 61 15.19 20.44 2.79
C ASP A 61 15.98 19.17 2.42
N THR A 62 15.47 18.01 2.82
CA THR A 62 16.05 16.69 2.50
C THR A 62 16.10 16.40 1.00
N SER A 63 15.29 17.11 0.21
CA SER A 63 15.27 17.07 -1.26
C SER A 63 16.49 17.71 -1.93
N LYS A 64 17.28 18.53 -1.21
CA LYS A 64 18.52 19.13 -1.73
C LYS A 64 19.73 18.19 -1.64
N VAL A 65 19.58 17.06 -0.93
CA VAL A 65 20.66 16.08 -0.78
C VAL A 65 20.79 15.28 -2.07
N LYS A 66 21.99 15.30 -2.67
CA LYS A 66 22.31 14.62 -3.93
C LYS A 66 22.03 13.11 -3.83
N SER A 67 20.95 12.66 -4.46
CA SER A 67 20.62 11.25 -4.65
C SER A 67 21.41 10.65 -5.82
N LEU A 68 21.60 9.34 -5.82
CA LEU A 68 22.18 8.63 -6.98
C LEU A 68 21.18 8.59 -8.12
N PHE A 69 19.96 8.15 -7.84
CA PHE A 69 18.83 8.13 -8.77
C PHE A 69 17.52 7.95 -7.99
N THR A 70 16.41 8.30 -8.62
CA THR A 70 15.06 8.14 -8.05
C THR A 70 14.24 7.26 -8.99
N VAL A 71 13.56 6.27 -8.44
CA VAL A 71 12.65 5.39 -9.17
C VAL A 71 11.23 5.63 -8.69
N GLN A 72 10.33 5.94 -9.60
CA GLN A 72 8.90 6.04 -9.29
C GLN A 72 8.25 4.68 -9.48
N LEU A 73 7.76 4.09 -8.38
CA LEU A 73 7.00 2.84 -8.42
C LEU A 73 5.52 3.13 -8.21
N LYS A 74 4.71 2.91 -9.26
CA LYS A 74 3.25 3.02 -9.17
C LYS A 74 2.67 1.73 -8.58
N HIS A 75 2.13 1.81 -7.37
CA HIS A 75 1.41 0.72 -6.73
C HIS A 75 -0.09 0.81 -7.04
N PRO A 76 -0.70 -0.20 -7.69
CA PRO A 76 -2.10 -0.15 -8.12
C PRO A 76 -3.10 -0.18 -6.96
N GLY A 77 -2.63 -0.40 -5.73
CA GLY A 77 -3.48 -0.49 -4.53
C GLY A 77 -4.01 -1.91 -4.31
N VAL A 78 -4.37 -2.20 -3.08
CA VAL A 78 -5.01 -3.47 -2.72
C VAL A 78 -6.47 -3.47 -3.17
N SER A 79 -6.91 -4.61 -3.74
CA SER A 79 -8.32 -4.81 -4.04
C SER A 79 -9.11 -4.79 -2.73
N LYS A 80 -10.03 -3.84 -2.60
CA LYS A 80 -10.97 -3.83 -1.48
C LYS A 80 -12.01 -4.91 -1.74
N SER A 81 -12.20 -5.80 -0.77
CA SER A 81 -13.34 -6.72 -0.77
C SER A 81 -14.64 -5.94 -0.94
N SER A 82 -15.65 -6.57 -1.55
CA SER A 82 -16.98 -5.98 -1.73
C SER A 82 -17.44 -5.34 -0.42
N PRO A 83 -17.92 -4.07 -0.44
CA PRO A 83 -18.35 -3.38 0.77
C PRO A 83 -19.58 -4.05 1.42
N VAL A 84 -20.28 -4.91 0.68
CA VAL A 84 -21.42 -5.68 1.19
C VAL A 84 -21.00 -7.14 1.33
N ALA A 85 -21.10 -7.66 2.55
CA ALA A 85 -20.93 -9.08 2.83
C ALA A 85 -21.99 -9.89 2.06
N SER A 86 -21.57 -11.01 1.45
CA SER A 86 -22.47 -11.88 0.68
C SER A 86 -23.66 -12.38 1.53
N GLU A 87 -23.44 -12.59 2.82
CA GLU A 87 -24.46 -12.99 3.80
C GLU A 87 -25.62 -11.98 3.88
N THR A 88 -25.31 -10.67 3.88
CA THR A 88 -26.33 -9.61 3.94
C THR A 88 -27.19 -9.63 2.67
N VAL A 89 -26.58 -9.85 1.51
CA VAL A 89 -27.29 -9.94 0.22
C VAL A 89 -28.25 -11.13 0.23
N VAL A 90 -27.77 -12.31 0.63
CA VAL A 90 -28.59 -13.55 0.68
C VAL A 90 -29.75 -13.39 1.66
N THR A 91 -29.50 -12.84 2.84
CA THR A 91 -30.53 -12.62 3.87
C THR A 91 -31.60 -11.65 3.38
N ALA A 92 -31.21 -10.56 2.72
CA ALA A 92 -32.15 -9.60 2.13
C ALA A 92 -33.03 -10.26 1.05
N PHE A 93 -32.44 -11.07 0.17
CA PHE A 93 -33.20 -11.82 -0.83
C PHE A 93 -34.19 -12.81 -0.21
N ALA A 94 -33.79 -13.52 0.85
CA ALA A 94 -34.67 -14.45 1.55
C ALA A 94 -35.87 -13.73 2.20
N LEU A 95 -35.65 -12.57 2.83
CA LEU A 95 -36.71 -11.75 3.41
C LEU A 95 -37.69 -11.23 2.35
N ILE A 96 -37.19 -10.78 1.20
CA ILE A 96 -38.03 -10.33 0.08
C ILE A 96 -38.89 -11.49 -0.44
N ALA A 97 -38.31 -12.67 -0.64
CA ALA A 97 -39.04 -13.84 -1.10
C ALA A 97 -40.13 -14.27 -0.10
N LEU A 98 -39.83 -14.26 1.20
CA LEU A 98 -40.80 -14.54 2.25
C LEU A 98 -41.93 -13.51 2.29
N TYR A 99 -41.61 -12.22 2.15
CA TYR A 99 -42.62 -11.16 2.11
C TYR A 99 -43.58 -11.34 0.93
N ILE A 100 -43.06 -11.63 -0.27
CA ILE A 100 -43.87 -11.88 -1.46
C ILE A 100 -44.78 -13.10 -1.25
N GLY A 101 -44.22 -14.21 -0.73
CA GLY A 101 -45.00 -15.41 -0.44
C GLY A 101 -46.12 -15.16 0.58
N TYR A 102 -45.82 -14.42 1.65
CA TYR A 102 -46.81 -14.04 2.66
C TYR A 102 -47.89 -13.11 2.09
N HIS A 103 -47.51 -12.17 1.23
CA HIS A 103 -48.43 -11.25 0.59
C HIS A 103 -49.42 -12.00 -0.32
N PHE A 104 -48.96 -12.92 -1.16
CA PHE A 104 -49.85 -13.75 -1.98
C PHE A 104 -50.77 -14.63 -1.12
N LYS A 105 -50.23 -15.24 -0.05
CA LYS A 105 -51.05 -16.01 0.91
C LYS A 105 -52.13 -15.14 1.54
N SER A 106 -51.81 -13.90 1.93
CA SER A 106 -52.78 -12.98 2.53
C SER A 106 -53.89 -12.55 1.57
N GLN A 107 -53.57 -12.35 0.28
CA GLN A 107 -54.58 -12.03 -0.74
C GLN A 107 -55.53 -13.20 -1.03
N LEU A 108 -55.05 -14.44 -0.92
CA LEU A 108 -55.88 -15.64 -1.13
C LEU A 108 -56.76 -16.00 0.08
N MET A 109 -56.42 -15.49 1.27
CA MET A 109 -57.16 -15.74 2.51
C MET A 109 -58.17 -14.62 2.85
N ALA A 110 -58.20 -13.55 2.06
CA ALA A 110 -59.16 -12.45 2.15
C ALA A 110 -60.31 -12.69 1.16
#